data_AF-A0A7W4J9Q9-F1
#
_entry.id   AF-A0A7W4J9Q9-F1
#
_cell.length_a   1.000
_cell.length_b   1.000
_cell.length_c   1.000
_cell.angle_alpha   90.00
_cell.angle_beta   90.00
_cell.angle_gamma   90.00
#
_symmetry.space_group_name_H-M   'P 1'
#
loop_
_entity.id
_entity.type
_entity.pdbx_description
1 polymer ?
#
loop_
_entity_poly.entity_id
_entity_poly.type
_entity_poly.pdbx_seq_one_letter_code
_entity_poly.pdbx_strand_id
1 'polypeptide(L)'
;MTVPDHRYAIDHIRTTGNRVSISGWFLDCVGCDRLAVLCGEVRLHVARPEEWRQPSADVAALSDPRYDAVRFHVVFPFPPELSLAMLRRMVLSFEGDGPARVLPVHAEDGPDGEPARTPLRALRLGIGIPTYNRAALVRETVRRVLDMTQFDPVVLVANDGSTDDTAEVLARIPGIHVLDAPNAGIAWNKNRLLFHLHEVEACDIVLLLEDDARPTVYGWNIDWMLACLRHGHVNFAPPWFPRASCGNGSWHDPFHNDVLTAQCSGFSREALSYVGYIDTRFGRYGHEHVEHTSRMIRMGYGGLTKEDGASKTFFLLDGAIEIVESVSNFSQQQVDENSEIFHRIHGECAYRPPWRDDTQIRRLRDEMRQVRRQ
;
A
#
# COMPACT_ATOMS: atom_id res chain seq x y z
N MET A 1 26.31 -15.94 19.63
CA MET A 1 25.55 -15.35 18.51
C MET A 1 26.46 -15.32 17.31
N THR A 2 26.08 -16.00 16.23
CA THR A 2 26.76 -15.88 14.93
C THR A 2 26.65 -14.42 14.48
N VAL A 3 27.79 -13.83 14.08
CA VAL A 3 27.79 -12.53 13.39
C VAL A 3 26.87 -12.66 12.18
N PRO A 4 25.96 -11.71 11.90
CA PRO A 4 25.14 -11.77 10.70
C PRO A 4 26.04 -11.89 9.46
N ASP A 5 25.63 -12.67 8.44
CA ASP A 5 26.37 -12.79 7.17
C ASP A 5 26.55 -11.43 6.45
N HIS A 6 25.78 -10.41 6.85
CA HIS A 6 25.85 -9.04 6.33
C HIS A 6 26.33 -8.05 7.40
N ARG A 7 27.19 -7.11 6.99
CA ARG A 7 27.76 -6.06 7.88
C ARG A 7 26.86 -4.83 8.07
N TYR A 8 25.67 -4.80 7.46
CA TYR A 8 24.71 -3.70 7.57
C TYR A 8 23.28 -4.20 7.31
N ALA A 9 22.29 -3.42 7.73
CA ALA A 9 20.90 -3.57 7.27
C ALA A 9 20.17 -2.23 7.23
N ILE A 10 19.15 -2.16 6.40
CA ILE A 10 18.19 -1.06 6.34
C ILE A 10 16.92 -1.54 7.05
N ASP A 11 16.61 -0.94 8.18
CA ASP A 11 15.43 -1.27 8.97
C ASP A 11 14.18 -0.67 8.30
N HIS A 12 14.22 0.63 7.99
CA HIS A 12 13.06 1.34 7.44
C HIS A 12 13.46 2.43 6.47
N ILE A 13 12.74 2.50 5.36
CA ILE A 13 12.65 3.64 4.46
C ILE A 13 11.22 4.13 4.55
N ARG A 14 11.01 5.28 5.18
CA ARG A 14 9.67 5.88 5.31
C ARG A 14 9.62 7.21 4.58
N THR A 15 8.48 7.46 3.98
CA THR A 15 8.15 8.75 3.41
C THR A 15 6.98 9.32 4.18
N THR A 16 7.15 10.50 4.76
CA THR A 16 6.10 11.11 5.59
C THR A 16 6.19 12.62 5.45
N GLY A 17 5.11 13.20 4.96
CA GLY A 17 5.10 14.54 4.39
C GLY A 17 6.25 14.80 3.44
N ASN A 18 6.80 16.02 3.50
CA ASN A 18 7.85 16.47 2.59
C ASN A 18 9.27 15.97 2.99
N ARG A 19 9.38 14.77 3.56
CA ARG A 19 10.66 14.17 3.96
C ARG A 19 10.74 12.67 3.66
N VAL A 20 11.97 12.21 3.45
CA VAL A 20 12.35 10.80 3.41
C VAL A 20 13.25 10.51 4.61
N SER A 21 13.01 9.39 5.28
CA SER A 21 13.88 8.92 6.36
C SER A 21 14.39 7.52 6.07
N ILE A 22 15.68 7.29 6.31
CA ILE A 22 16.33 5.99 6.19
C ILE A 22 16.93 5.62 7.54
N SER A 23 16.45 4.52 8.13
CA SER A 23 16.91 3.96 9.39
C SER A 23 17.63 2.64 9.17
N GLY A 24 18.71 2.41 9.91
CA GLY A 24 19.44 1.15 9.83
C GLY A 24 20.68 1.12 10.70
N TRP A 25 21.55 0.16 10.43
CA TRP A 25 22.80 -0.03 11.14
C TRP A 25 23.94 -0.51 10.23
N PHE A 26 25.17 -0.21 10.62
CA PHE A 26 26.39 -0.62 9.92
C PHE A 26 27.51 -0.96 10.91
N LEU A 27 28.23 -2.05 10.68
CA LEU A 27 29.25 -2.58 11.61
C LEU A 27 30.69 -2.18 11.25
N ASP A 28 30.96 -1.65 10.05
CA ASP A 28 32.33 -1.41 9.57
C ASP A 28 32.58 0.09 9.32
N CYS A 29 32.32 0.89 10.36
CA CYS A 29 32.37 2.35 10.32
C CYS A 29 33.72 2.94 10.78
N VAL A 30 34.74 2.10 11.01
CA VAL A 30 36.04 2.51 11.53
C VAL A 30 36.66 3.57 10.61
N GLY A 31 37.01 4.73 11.19
CA GLY A 31 37.64 5.84 10.46
C GLY A 31 36.69 6.66 9.57
N CYS A 32 35.38 6.37 9.58
CA CYS A 32 34.41 7.21 8.88
C CYS A 32 34.02 8.41 9.76
N ASP A 33 34.09 9.63 9.24
CA ASP A 33 33.73 10.86 9.96
C ASP A 33 32.47 11.55 9.39
N ARG A 34 31.92 10.99 8.31
CA ARG A 34 30.77 11.56 7.61
C ARG A 34 29.92 10.46 6.98
N LEU A 35 28.60 10.69 6.99
CA LEU A 35 27.61 9.88 6.28
C LEU A 35 26.85 10.79 5.31
N ALA A 36 26.69 10.35 4.06
CA ALA A 36 25.92 11.05 3.04
C ALA A 36 24.94 10.11 2.34
N VAL A 37 23.83 10.67 1.85
CA VAL A 37 22.89 9.99 0.96
C VAL A 37 23.19 10.46 -0.46
N LEU A 38 23.53 9.54 -1.35
CA LEU A 38 23.87 9.81 -2.75
C LEU A 38 22.86 9.12 -3.68
N CYS A 39 22.63 9.70 -4.86
CA CYS A 39 21.93 9.06 -5.97
C CYS A 39 22.73 9.32 -7.26
N GLY A 40 23.51 8.34 -7.69
CA GLY A 40 24.55 8.56 -8.71
C GLY A 40 25.59 9.57 -8.20
N GLU A 41 25.88 10.60 -9.00
CA GLU A 41 26.82 11.66 -8.62
C GLU A 41 26.19 12.74 -7.72
N VAL A 42 24.86 12.72 -7.54
CA VAL A 42 24.14 13.75 -6.79
C VAL A 42 24.17 13.41 -5.30
N ARG A 43 24.66 14.34 -4.48
CA ARG A 43 24.56 14.27 -3.02
C ARG A 43 23.23 14.87 -2.56
N LEU A 44 22.32 14.02 -2.09
CA LEU A 44 20.99 14.42 -1.63
C LEU A 44 21.02 14.98 -0.20
N HIS A 45 21.87 14.42 0.66
CA HIS A 45 21.98 14.83 2.06
C HIS A 45 23.36 14.51 2.64
N VAL A 46 23.78 15.30 3.62
CA VAL A 46 24.89 14.98 4.52
C VAL A 46 24.31 14.85 5.92
N ALA A 47 24.40 13.66 6.50
CA ALA A 47 23.88 13.38 7.82
C ALA A 47 24.59 14.22 8.88
N ARG A 48 23.82 14.85 9.76
CA ARG A 48 24.32 15.57 10.92
C ARG A 48 24.74 14.59 12.00
N PRO A 49 25.64 14.96 12.93
CA PRO A 49 26.10 14.05 13.98
C PRO A 49 24.98 13.38 14.79
N GLU A 50 23.84 14.03 14.98
CA GLU A 50 22.67 13.46 15.69
C GLU A 50 21.90 12.39 14.88
N GLU A 51 22.05 12.36 13.56
CA GLU A 51 21.36 11.44 12.65
C GLU A 51 22.10 10.10 12.49
N TRP A 52 23.33 9.97 13.00
CA TRP A 52 24.11 8.74 12.93
C TRP A 52 25.08 8.61 14.11
N ARG A 53 25.81 7.49 14.20
CA ARG A 53 26.63 7.13 15.38
C ARG A 53 25.82 7.07 16.68
N GLN A 54 24.53 6.74 16.60
CA GLN A 54 23.73 6.55 17.81
C GLN A 54 24.13 5.25 18.51
N PRO A 55 24.34 5.26 19.85
CA PRO A 55 24.59 4.04 20.61
C PRO A 55 23.41 3.08 20.50
N SER A 56 23.70 1.79 20.37
CA SER A 56 22.66 0.77 20.14
C SER A 56 23.07 -0.52 20.80
N ALA A 57 22.35 -0.89 21.86
CA ALA A 57 22.69 -2.07 22.66
C ALA A 57 22.52 -3.38 21.87
N ASP A 58 21.53 -3.42 20.99
CA ASP A 58 21.26 -4.52 20.06
C ASP A 58 22.36 -4.67 19.00
N VAL A 59 22.82 -3.56 18.41
CA VAL A 59 23.94 -3.59 17.45
C VAL A 59 25.27 -3.86 18.15
N ALA A 60 25.49 -3.31 19.35
CA ALA A 60 26.67 -3.59 20.16
C ALA A 60 26.78 -5.07 20.56
N ALA A 61 25.65 -5.75 20.76
CA ALA A 61 25.61 -7.19 21.03
C ALA A 61 25.91 -8.05 19.79
N LEU A 62 25.73 -7.50 18.58
CA LEU A 62 26.10 -8.13 17.31
C LEU A 62 27.58 -7.90 16.95
N SER A 63 28.20 -6.87 17.51
CA SER A 63 29.58 -6.47 17.18
C SER A 63 30.63 -7.15 18.05
N ASP A 64 31.64 -7.76 17.42
CA ASP A 64 32.94 -7.99 18.04
C ASP A 64 33.56 -6.61 18.39
N PRO A 65 34.26 -6.45 19.54
CA PRO A 65 34.90 -5.19 19.94
C PRO A 65 35.85 -4.57 18.90
N ARG A 66 36.24 -5.33 17.88
CA ARG A 66 37.04 -4.87 16.73
C ARG A 66 36.25 -4.06 15.68
N TYR A 67 34.92 -3.99 15.78
CA TYR A 67 34.05 -3.30 14.83
C TYR A 67 33.50 -2.00 15.42
N ASP A 68 33.54 -0.89 14.66
CA ASP A 68 32.88 0.39 15.02
C ASP A 68 31.46 0.36 14.45
N ALA A 69 30.51 0.01 15.32
CA ALA A 69 29.13 -0.21 14.93
C ALA A 69 28.26 1.04 15.20
N VAL A 70 27.47 1.42 14.20
CA VAL A 70 26.67 2.64 14.23
C VAL A 70 25.22 2.35 13.86
N ARG A 71 24.28 2.96 14.60
CA ARG A 71 22.91 3.19 14.10
C ARG A 71 22.83 4.54 13.43
N PHE A 72 21.97 4.61 12.41
CA PHE A 72 21.62 5.85 11.74
C PHE A 72 20.11 5.95 11.54
N HIS A 73 19.64 7.20 11.58
CA HIS A 73 18.31 7.64 11.22
C HIS A 73 18.46 8.95 10.47
N VAL A 74 18.67 8.85 9.17
CA VAL A 74 18.96 10.00 8.30
C VAL A 74 17.66 10.53 7.73
N VAL A 75 17.40 11.83 7.90
CA VAL A 75 16.17 12.46 7.44
C VAL A 75 16.49 13.61 6.51
N PHE A 76 15.96 13.56 5.29
CA PHE A 76 16.26 14.56 4.27
C PHE A 76 14.99 15.02 3.53
N PRO A 77 15.02 16.20 2.87
CA PRO A 77 13.88 16.70 2.13
C PRO A 77 13.42 15.73 1.04
N PHE A 78 12.10 15.65 0.82
CA PHE A 78 11.52 14.84 -0.24
C PHE A 78 12.02 15.29 -1.62
N PRO A 79 12.71 14.43 -2.39
CA PRO A 79 13.16 14.80 -3.73
C PRO A 79 11.96 14.99 -4.67
N PRO A 80 11.85 16.09 -5.43
CA PRO A 80 10.72 16.30 -6.36
C PRO A 80 10.59 15.24 -7.47
N GLU A 81 11.70 14.59 -7.79
CA GLU A 81 11.80 13.51 -8.79
C GLU A 81 11.83 12.11 -8.14
N LEU A 82 11.44 11.99 -6.87
CA LEU A 82 11.43 10.70 -6.18
C LEU A 82 10.57 9.69 -6.94
N SER A 83 11.20 8.59 -7.34
CA SER A 83 10.60 7.40 -7.96
C SER A 83 11.15 6.14 -7.29
N LEU A 84 10.52 4.99 -7.54
CA LEU A 84 11.04 3.71 -7.03
C LEU A 84 12.45 3.42 -7.58
N ALA A 85 12.69 3.72 -8.85
CA ALA A 85 14.00 3.61 -9.49
C ALA A 85 15.04 4.55 -8.84
N MET A 86 14.65 5.76 -8.45
CA MET A 86 15.54 6.66 -7.72
C MET A 86 15.93 6.06 -6.37
N LEU A 87 14.97 5.52 -5.60
CA LEU A 87 15.24 4.87 -4.31
C LEU A 87 16.19 3.66 -4.44
N ARG A 88 16.01 2.84 -5.47
CA ARG A 88 16.89 1.69 -5.79
C ARG A 88 18.33 2.11 -6.09
N ARG A 89 18.51 3.30 -6.68
CA ARG A 89 19.83 3.88 -6.98
C ARG A 89 20.43 4.67 -5.82
N MET A 90 19.67 4.89 -4.74
CA MET A 90 20.20 5.59 -3.58
C MET A 90 21.19 4.71 -2.83
N VAL A 91 22.27 5.33 -2.38
CA VAL A 91 23.29 4.69 -1.56
C VAL A 91 23.61 5.56 -0.35
N LEU A 92 23.92 4.91 0.77
CA LEU A 92 24.58 5.51 1.92
C LEU A 92 26.09 5.46 1.68
N SER A 93 26.75 6.61 1.74
CA SER A 93 28.20 6.73 1.62
C SER A 93 28.80 7.13 2.96
N PHE A 94 29.54 6.23 3.58
CA PHE A 94 30.33 6.50 4.78
C PHE A 94 31.74 6.89 4.34
N GLU A 95 32.14 8.11 4.67
CA GLU A 95 33.32 8.81 4.16
C GLU A 95 34.30 9.09 5.30
N GLY A 96 35.59 9.18 4.98
CA GLY A 96 36.68 9.50 5.91
C GLY A 96 38.00 9.67 5.14
N ASP A 97 39.14 9.43 5.78
CA ASP A 97 40.47 9.56 5.14
C ASP A 97 40.76 8.46 4.08
N GLY A 98 40.00 7.37 4.10
CA GLY A 98 40.12 6.23 3.18
C GLY A 98 39.05 6.18 2.08
N PRO A 99 39.01 5.11 1.28
CA PRO A 99 37.95 4.92 0.29
C PRO A 99 36.58 4.78 0.98
N ALA A 100 35.57 5.48 0.45
CA ALA A 100 34.24 5.47 1.02
C ALA A 100 33.61 4.07 1.03
N ARG A 101 32.88 3.74 2.10
CA ARG A 101 32.02 2.55 2.17
C ARG A 101 30.66 2.92 1.62
N VAL A 102 30.26 2.27 0.52
CA VAL A 102 28.99 2.55 -0.16
C VAL A 102 28.04 1.38 0.06
N LEU A 103 26.87 1.66 0.63
CA LEU A 103 25.84 0.67 0.95
C LEU A 103 24.55 1.04 0.21
N PRO A 104 23.92 0.12 -0.55
CA PRO A 104 22.64 0.41 -1.17
C PRO A 104 21.55 0.61 -0.12
N VAL A 105 20.65 1.56 -0.38
CA VAL A 105 19.48 1.82 0.47
C VAL A 105 18.40 0.76 0.25
N HIS A 106 18.31 0.21 -0.96
CA HIS A 106 17.33 -0.79 -1.34
C HIS A 106 17.95 -1.79 -2.31
N ALA A 107 17.50 -3.05 -2.28
CA ALA A 107 18.03 -4.09 -3.17
C ALA A 107 17.59 -3.86 -4.62
N GLU A 108 18.51 -4.08 -5.57
CA GLU A 108 18.16 -4.05 -6.99
C GLU A 108 17.34 -5.30 -7.36
N ASP A 109 16.03 -5.14 -7.53
CA ASP A 109 15.13 -6.20 -7.97
C ASP A 109 14.88 -6.07 -9.49
N GLY A 110 15.87 -6.45 -10.30
CA GLY A 110 15.74 -6.48 -11.77
C GLY A 110 15.57 -5.12 -12.45
N PRO A 111 15.30 -5.09 -13.77
CA PRO A 111 15.17 -3.83 -14.51
C PRO A 111 13.85 -3.11 -14.18
N ASP A 112 13.94 -1.81 -13.91
CA ASP A 112 12.75 -0.98 -13.67
C ASP A 112 11.91 -0.83 -14.95
N GLY A 113 10.62 -1.16 -14.85
CA GLY A 113 9.60 -0.77 -15.83
C GLY A 113 9.35 0.75 -15.80
N GLU A 114 8.60 1.25 -16.78
CA GLU A 114 8.30 2.70 -16.91
C GLU A 114 7.64 3.28 -15.64
N PRO A 115 6.60 2.67 -15.03
CA PRO A 115 5.97 3.23 -13.82
C PRO A 115 6.92 3.37 -12.63
N ALA A 116 7.90 2.48 -12.49
CA ALA A 116 8.89 2.55 -11.42
C ALA A 116 9.89 3.71 -11.60
N ARG A 117 10.10 4.18 -12.84
CA ARG A 117 10.98 5.31 -13.17
C ARG A 117 10.26 6.64 -13.10
N THR A 118 8.95 6.65 -13.28
CA THR A 118 8.11 7.85 -13.23
C THR A 118 8.14 8.46 -11.83
N PRO A 119 8.38 9.79 -11.70
CA PRO A 119 8.29 10.48 -10.43
C PRO A 119 6.91 10.25 -9.79
N LEU A 120 6.88 9.98 -8.49
CA LEU A 120 5.63 9.68 -7.77
C LEU A 120 4.58 10.78 -7.94
N ARG A 121 4.99 12.04 -8.00
CA ARG A 121 4.10 13.19 -8.21
C ARG A 121 3.45 13.23 -9.60
N ALA A 122 3.98 12.48 -10.56
CA ALA A 122 3.49 12.41 -11.93
C ALA A 122 2.61 11.16 -12.16
N LEU A 123 2.60 10.21 -11.22
CA LEU A 123 1.67 9.08 -11.25
C LEU A 123 0.28 9.55 -10.86
N ARG A 124 -0.72 9.02 -11.55
CA ARG A 124 -2.13 9.28 -11.23
C ARG A 124 -2.60 8.34 -10.13
N LEU A 125 -2.89 8.89 -8.96
CA LEU A 125 -3.39 8.17 -7.80
C LEU A 125 -4.93 8.22 -7.76
N GLY A 126 -5.57 7.06 -7.69
CA GLY A 126 -7.00 6.91 -7.40
C GLY A 126 -7.24 6.41 -5.98
N ILE A 127 -8.19 7.00 -5.26
CA ILE A 127 -8.62 6.53 -3.93
C ILE A 127 -10.13 6.28 -3.98
N GLY A 128 -10.52 5.02 -3.84
CA GLY A 128 -11.92 4.58 -3.86
C GLY A 128 -12.41 4.27 -2.44
N ILE A 129 -13.55 4.84 -2.06
CA ILE A 129 -14.16 4.64 -0.74
C ILE A 129 -15.58 4.07 -0.92
N PRO A 130 -15.83 2.79 -0.57
CA PRO A 130 -17.19 2.25 -0.55
C PRO A 130 -17.90 2.70 0.73
N THR A 131 -19.21 2.99 0.64
CA THR A 131 -20.00 3.30 1.83
C THR A 131 -21.45 2.86 1.70
N TYR A 132 -22.09 2.58 2.83
CA TYR A 132 -23.51 2.24 2.94
C TYR A 132 -24.03 2.55 4.35
N ASN A 133 -25.00 3.47 4.46
CA ASN A 133 -25.67 3.91 5.69
C ASN A 133 -24.74 4.44 6.79
N ARG A 134 -23.72 5.22 6.40
CA ARG A 134 -22.61 5.62 7.28
C ARG A 134 -22.20 7.08 7.09
N ALA A 135 -23.20 7.97 6.95
CA ALA A 135 -23.01 9.37 6.56
C ALA A 135 -21.92 10.11 7.37
N ALA A 136 -21.90 9.93 8.69
CA ALA A 136 -20.92 10.60 9.56
C ALA A 136 -19.50 10.05 9.39
N LEU A 137 -19.36 8.73 9.22
CA LEU A 137 -18.05 8.07 9.10
C LEU A 137 -17.40 8.41 7.76
N VAL A 138 -18.12 8.23 6.66
CA VAL A 138 -17.59 8.51 5.32
C VAL A 138 -17.20 9.97 5.16
N ARG A 139 -17.97 10.91 5.73
CA ARG A 139 -17.64 12.34 5.71
C ARG A 139 -16.28 12.62 6.33
N GLU A 140 -16.03 12.10 7.53
CA GLU A 140 -14.77 12.33 8.22
C GLU A 140 -13.62 11.61 7.54
N THR A 141 -13.85 10.40 7.02
CA THR A 141 -12.84 9.64 6.28
C THR A 141 -12.43 10.35 4.99
N VAL A 142 -13.39 10.83 4.19
CA VAL A 142 -13.11 11.62 2.99
C VAL A 142 -12.34 12.91 3.34
N ARG A 143 -12.75 13.62 4.39
CA ARG A 143 -12.03 14.81 4.86
C ARG A 143 -10.57 14.49 5.21
N ARG A 144 -10.33 13.40 5.95
CA ARG A 144 -8.96 12.96 6.29
C ARG A 144 -8.16 12.58 5.06
N VAL A 145 -8.77 11.91 4.08
CA VAL A 145 -8.12 11.60 2.80
C VAL A 145 -7.71 12.88 2.08
N LEU A 146 -8.60 13.87 1.97
CA LEU A 146 -8.28 15.14 1.32
C LEU A 146 -7.19 15.94 2.05
N ASP A 147 -7.22 15.97 3.38
CA ASP A 147 -6.29 16.74 4.20
C ASP A 147 -4.89 16.09 4.28
N MET A 148 -4.83 14.75 4.30
CA MET A 148 -3.60 14.00 4.59
C MET A 148 -2.92 13.41 3.36
N THR A 149 -3.58 13.37 2.20
CA THR A 149 -2.97 12.81 0.99
C THR A 149 -2.01 13.82 0.37
N GLN A 150 -0.81 13.35 0.03
CA GLN A 150 0.16 14.13 -0.73
C GLN A 150 -0.09 13.94 -2.23
N PHE A 151 0.10 15.02 -2.99
CA PHE A 151 -0.30 15.17 -4.40
C PHE A 151 -1.83 15.32 -4.57
N ASP A 152 -2.31 15.37 -5.82
CA ASP A 152 -3.72 15.58 -6.16
C ASP A 152 -4.36 14.25 -6.60
N PRO A 153 -5.00 13.49 -5.70
CA PRO A 153 -5.61 12.21 -6.03
C PRO A 153 -6.98 12.38 -6.69
N VAL A 154 -7.37 11.41 -7.52
CA VAL A 154 -8.77 11.21 -7.88
C VAL A 154 -9.47 10.45 -6.75
N VAL A 155 -10.27 11.16 -5.95
CA VAL A 155 -11.09 10.53 -4.91
C VAL A 155 -12.46 10.20 -5.48
N LEU A 156 -12.90 8.94 -5.32
CA LEU A 156 -14.24 8.48 -5.68
C LEU A 156 -14.90 7.80 -4.48
N VAL A 157 -16.11 8.23 -4.16
CA VAL A 157 -16.97 7.57 -3.16
C VAL A 157 -18.13 6.86 -3.87
N ALA A 158 -18.33 5.58 -3.58
CA ALA A 158 -19.46 4.81 -4.09
C ALA A 158 -20.46 4.53 -2.96
N ASN A 159 -21.57 5.26 -2.96
CA ASN A 159 -22.71 5.07 -2.08
C ASN A 159 -23.56 3.90 -2.59
N ASP A 160 -23.58 2.78 -1.86
CA ASP A 160 -24.31 1.56 -2.24
C ASP A 160 -25.78 1.60 -1.84
N GLY A 161 -26.48 2.68 -2.19
CA GLY A 161 -27.93 2.82 -2.00
C GLY A 161 -28.31 3.07 -0.55
N SER A 162 -27.59 3.94 0.14
CA SER A 162 -27.91 4.35 1.51
C SER A 162 -29.30 4.97 1.63
N THR A 163 -29.93 4.75 2.78
CA THR A 163 -31.24 5.29 3.16
C THR A 163 -31.14 6.38 4.25
N ASP A 164 -29.94 6.61 4.77
CA ASP A 164 -29.63 7.74 5.65
C ASP A 164 -29.17 8.97 4.82
N ASP A 165 -28.67 9.99 5.51
CA ASP A 165 -28.25 11.26 4.88
C ASP A 165 -26.93 11.17 4.10
N THR A 166 -26.39 9.96 3.84
CA THR A 166 -25.09 9.76 3.17
C THR A 166 -25.01 10.48 1.83
N ALA A 167 -26.03 10.37 0.99
CA ALA A 167 -26.07 11.01 -0.32
C ALA A 167 -25.98 12.53 -0.23
N GLU A 168 -26.74 13.14 0.69
CA GLU A 168 -26.74 14.58 0.90
C GLU A 168 -25.41 15.10 1.41
N VAL A 169 -24.77 14.34 2.31
CA VAL A 169 -23.47 14.68 2.86
C VAL A 169 -22.37 14.62 1.79
N LEU A 170 -22.34 13.58 0.98
CA LEU A 170 -21.36 13.43 -0.10
C LEU A 170 -21.49 14.51 -1.17
N ALA A 171 -22.73 14.91 -1.52
CA ALA A 171 -22.98 15.99 -2.47
C ALA A 171 -22.48 17.37 -2.02
N ARG A 172 -22.13 17.53 -0.73
CA ARG A 172 -21.62 18.80 -0.18
C ARG A 172 -20.10 18.85 -0.03
N ILE A 173 -19.41 17.75 -0.34
CA ILE A 173 -17.94 17.70 -0.24
C ILE A 173 -17.36 18.04 -1.62
N PRO A 174 -16.72 19.20 -1.81
CA PRO A 174 -16.17 19.59 -3.10
C PRO A 174 -14.91 18.79 -3.44
N GLY A 175 -14.63 18.61 -4.74
CA GLY A 175 -13.37 18.04 -5.21
C GLY A 175 -13.31 16.52 -5.22
N ILE A 176 -14.40 15.82 -4.90
CA ILE A 176 -14.51 14.36 -5.01
C ILE A 176 -15.45 13.96 -6.14
N HIS A 177 -15.30 12.72 -6.60
CA HIS A 177 -16.30 12.05 -7.43
C HIS A 177 -17.24 11.26 -6.52
N VAL A 178 -18.52 11.25 -6.88
CA VAL A 178 -19.55 10.48 -6.15
C VAL A 178 -20.34 9.67 -7.15
N LEU A 179 -20.55 8.39 -6.82
CA LEU A 179 -21.54 7.54 -7.43
C LEU A 179 -22.58 7.18 -6.37
N ASP A 180 -23.83 7.56 -6.63
CA ASP A 180 -24.98 7.09 -5.86
C ASP A 180 -25.75 6.09 -6.71
N ALA A 181 -25.83 4.85 -6.26
CA ALA A 181 -26.42 3.76 -7.03
C ALA A 181 -27.16 2.77 -6.12
N PRO A 182 -28.16 2.04 -6.63
CA PRO A 182 -28.89 1.05 -5.83
C PRO A 182 -27.98 -0.01 -5.21
N ASN A 183 -28.31 -0.44 -3.99
CA ASN A 183 -27.55 -1.43 -3.24
C ASN A 183 -27.31 -2.70 -4.06
N ALA A 184 -26.04 -3.08 -4.20
CA ALA A 184 -25.60 -4.24 -4.96
C ALA A 184 -24.63 -5.14 -4.18
N GLY A 185 -24.29 -4.75 -2.95
CA GLY A 185 -23.37 -5.48 -2.10
C GLY A 185 -21.91 -5.12 -2.35
N ILE A 186 -21.05 -5.60 -1.46
CA ILE A 186 -19.69 -5.10 -1.31
C ILE A 186 -18.80 -5.37 -2.54
N ALA A 187 -18.89 -6.56 -3.15
CA ALA A 187 -18.08 -6.88 -4.33
C ALA A 187 -18.44 -5.97 -5.52
N TRP A 188 -19.74 -5.79 -5.79
CA TRP A 188 -20.19 -4.90 -6.86
C TRP A 188 -19.80 -3.44 -6.57
N ASN A 189 -19.98 -2.99 -5.31
CA ASN A 189 -19.66 -1.62 -4.96
C ASN A 189 -18.15 -1.31 -5.04
N LYS A 190 -17.29 -2.24 -4.61
CA LYS A 190 -15.84 -2.16 -4.81
C LYS A 190 -15.47 -2.20 -6.30
N ASN A 191 -16.18 -2.98 -7.12
CA ASN A 191 -15.97 -2.99 -8.56
C ASN A 191 -16.34 -1.67 -9.24
N ARG A 192 -17.38 -0.94 -8.77
CA ARG A 192 -17.66 0.42 -9.26
C ARG A 192 -16.45 1.33 -9.07
N LEU A 193 -15.83 1.27 -7.90
CA LEU A 193 -14.63 2.05 -7.55
C LEU A 193 -13.43 1.64 -8.39
N LEU A 194 -13.08 0.36 -8.36
CA LEU A 194 -11.93 -0.18 -9.08
C LEU A 194 -12.05 0.10 -10.58
N PHE A 195 -13.20 -0.18 -11.19
CA PHE A 195 -13.39 0.02 -12.63
C PHE A 195 -13.29 1.48 -13.02
N HIS A 196 -13.92 2.39 -12.26
CA HIS A 196 -13.83 3.81 -12.58
C HIS A 196 -12.40 4.33 -12.48
N LEU A 197 -11.72 4.05 -11.36
CA LEU A 197 -10.36 4.54 -11.13
C LEU A 197 -9.36 3.90 -12.10
N HIS A 198 -9.53 2.62 -12.43
CA HIS A 198 -8.65 1.90 -13.33
C HIS A 198 -8.90 2.20 -14.82
N GLU A 199 -10.14 2.16 -15.31
CA GLU A 199 -10.45 2.20 -16.75
C GLU A 199 -10.87 3.59 -17.21
N VAL A 200 -11.63 4.33 -16.40
CA VAL A 200 -12.17 5.64 -16.79
C VAL A 200 -11.15 6.74 -16.50
N GLU A 201 -10.64 6.76 -15.27
CA GLU A 201 -9.70 7.78 -14.81
C GLU A 201 -8.26 7.45 -15.16
N ALA A 202 -7.98 6.24 -15.63
CA ALA A 202 -6.65 5.79 -16.00
C ALA A 202 -5.59 5.98 -14.88
N CYS A 203 -5.95 5.75 -13.60
CA CYS A 203 -5.03 5.84 -12.46
C CYS A 203 -3.94 4.76 -12.50
N ASP A 204 -2.67 5.15 -12.33
CA ASP A 204 -1.54 4.20 -12.28
C ASP A 204 -1.56 3.35 -11.00
N ILE A 205 -2.02 3.96 -9.90
CA ILE A 205 -2.17 3.34 -8.60
C ILE A 205 -3.60 3.56 -8.12
N VAL A 206 -4.23 2.51 -7.60
CA VAL A 206 -5.57 2.56 -6.99
C VAL A 206 -5.49 2.07 -5.57
N LEU A 207 -6.01 2.85 -4.62
CA LEU A 207 -6.21 2.44 -3.23
C LEU A 207 -7.71 2.30 -2.97
N LEU A 208 -8.15 1.13 -2.48
CA LEU A 208 -9.48 0.98 -1.89
C LEU A 208 -9.36 1.15 -0.38
N LEU A 209 -10.10 2.10 0.18
CA LEU A 209 -10.08 2.45 1.60
C LEU A 209 -11.50 2.40 2.15
N GLU A 210 -11.77 1.55 3.14
CA GLU A 210 -13.09 1.47 3.77
C GLU A 210 -13.47 2.79 4.47
N ASP A 211 -14.77 3.06 4.60
CA ASP A 211 -15.26 4.34 5.13
C ASP A 211 -15.00 4.60 6.63
N ASP A 212 -14.42 3.63 7.35
CA ASP A 212 -13.93 3.74 8.71
C ASP A 212 -12.41 3.61 8.86
N ALA A 213 -11.68 3.56 7.75
CA ALA A 213 -10.23 3.55 7.71
C ALA A 213 -9.69 4.94 7.34
N ARG A 214 -8.94 5.58 8.24
CA ARG A 214 -8.55 6.99 8.12
C ARG A 214 -7.04 7.19 8.15
N PRO A 215 -6.47 7.98 7.23
CA PRO A 215 -5.08 8.39 7.30
C PRO A 215 -4.78 9.17 8.60
N THR A 216 -3.65 8.85 9.24
CA THR A 216 -3.22 9.50 10.49
C THR A 216 -2.07 10.49 10.31
N VAL A 217 -1.38 10.44 9.17
CA VAL A 217 -0.23 11.30 8.86
C VAL A 217 -0.33 11.88 7.45
N TYR A 218 0.14 13.12 7.28
CA TYR A 218 0.26 13.71 5.94
C TYR A 218 1.28 12.94 5.09
N GLY A 219 0.95 12.66 3.83
CA GLY A 219 1.75 11.85 2.92
C GLY A 219 1.63 10.33 3.13
N TRP A 220 0.61 9.88 3.86
CA TRP A 220 0.37 8.44 4.11
C TRP A 220 0.41 7.59 2.83
N ASN A 221 -0.10 8.14 1.71
CA ASN A 221 -0.24 7.46 0.43
C ASN A 221 1.09 7.09 -0.23
N ILE A 222 2.20 7.74 0.14
CA ILE A 222 3.46 7.56 -0.58
C ILE A 222 4.01 6.13 -0.39
N ASP A 223 4.03 5.62 0.85
CA ASP A 223 4.47 4.25 1.13
C ASP A 223 3.54 3.23 0.43
N TRP A 224 2.24 3.52 0.34
CA TRP A 224 1.29 2.68 -0.42
C TRP A 224 1.58 2.68 -1.92
N MET A 225 1.88 3.84 -2.51
CA MET A 225 2.26 3.95 -3.92
C MET A 225 3.54 3.16 -4.21
N LEU A 226 4.58 3.32 -3.38
CA LEU A 226 5.83 2.58 -3.52
C LEU A 226 5.64 1.07 -3.38
N ALA A 227 4.80 0.65 -2.43
CA ALA A 227 4.45 -0.75 -2.25
C ALA A 227 3.71 -1.33 -3.46
N CYS A 228 2.78 -0.58 -4.05
CA CYS A 228 2.06 -1.00 -5.25
C CYS A 228 2.98 -1.07 -6.48
N LEU A 229 3.91 -0.13 -6.64
CA LEU A 229 4.91 -0.17 -7.71
C LEU A 229 5.86 -1.37 -7.59
N ARG A 230 6.17 -1.79 -6.36
CA ARG A 230 7.09 -2.92 -6.13
C ARG A 230 6.39 -4.27 -6.16
N HIS A 231 5.26 -4.39 -5.47
CA HIS A 231 4.61 -5.68 -5.20
C HIS A 231 3.35 -5.87 -6.05
N GLY A 232 2.92 -4.86 -6.80
CA GLY A 232 1.68 -4.86 -7.59
C GLY A 232 0.40 -4.76 -6.77
N HIS A 233 0.38 -5.34 -5.56
CA HIS A 233 -0.74 -5.34 -4.63
C HIS A 233 -0.24 -5.42 -3.18
N VAL A 234 -0.95 -4.80 -2.24
CA VAL A 234 -0.69 -4.90 -0.79
C VAL A 234 -1.98 -4.66 0.00
N ASN A 235 -2.04 -5.15 1.24
CA ASN A 235 -3.18 -4.91 2.14
C ASN A 235 -2.73 -4.26 3.46
N PHE A 236 -3.68 -3.77 4.25
CA PHE A 236 -3.40 -3.18 5.55
C PHE A 236 -3.14 -4.24 6.63
N ALA A 237 -2.16 -3.99 7.50
CA ALA A 237 -1.94 -4.72 8.74
C ALA A 237 -2.53 -3.94 9.92
N PRO A 238 -3.71 -4.30 10.43
CA PRO A 238 -4.25 -3.64 11.60
C PRO A 238 -3.49 -4.07 12.86
N PRO A 239 -3.46 -3.24 13.92
CA PRO A 239 -2.62 -3.47 15.10
C PRO A 239 -3.02 -4.71 15.92
N TRP A 240 -4.24 -5.23 15.73
CA TRP A 240 -4.74 -6.44 16.41
C TRP A 240 -4.43 -7.75 15.66
N PHE A 241 -3.80 -7.69 14.48
CA PHE A 241 -3.44 -8.90 13.76
C PHE A 241 -2.35 -9.71 14.48
N PRO A 242 -2.31 -11.04 14.26
CA PRO A 242 -1.26 -11.87 14.82
C PRO A 242 0.11 -11.37 14.35
N ARG A 243 1.13 -11.56 15.20
CA ARG A 243 2.51 -11.18 14.88
C ARG A 243 2.93 -11.80 13.56
N ALA A 244 3.43 -10.97 12.66
CA ALA A 244 3.95 -11.40 11.38
C ALA A 244 5.11 -12.39 11.56
N SER A 245 5.25 -13.31 10.60
CA SER A 245 6.37 -14.27 10.59
C SER A 245 7.70 -13.61 10.24
N CYS A 246 7.67 -12.58 9.40
CA CYS A 246 8.78 -11.70 9.07
C CYS A 246 8.26 -10.37 8.50
N GLY A 247 9.21 -9.50 8.16
CA GLY A 247 8.94 -8.16 7.67
C GLY A 247 8.69 -7.16 8.79
N ASN A 248 8.71 -5.89 8.44
CA ASN A 248 8.55 -4.78 9.39
C ASN A 248 7.37 -3.85 9.05
N GLY A 249 6.57 -4.23 8.04
CA GLY A 249 5.35 -3.51 7.65
C GLY A 249 5.60 -2.30 6.76
N SER A 250 6.85 -2.00 6.41
CA SER A 250 7.17 -0.96 5.43
C SER A 250 6.91 -1.43 4.00
N TRP A 251 6.83 -0.48 3.07
CA TRP A 251 6.66 -0.79 1.65
C TRP A 251 7.81 -1.64 1.08
N HIS A 252 9.02 -1.52 1.64
CA HIS A 252 10.20 -2.26 1.19
C HIS A 252 10.44 -3.57 1.94
N ASP A 253 9.69 -3.83 3.00
CA ASP A 253 9.77 -5.07 3.79
C ASP A 253 8.41 -5.29 4.48
N PRO A 254 7.36 -5.60 3.69
CA PRO A 254 6.00 -5.73 4.21
C PRO A 254 5.92 -6.90 5.19
N PHE A 255 4.93 -6.88 6.08
CA PHE A 255 4.66 -8.03 6.93
C PHE A 255 4.20 -9.22 6.08
N HIS A 256 4.70 -10.41 6.43
CA HIS A 256 4.25 -11.67 5.86
C HIS A 256 3.25 -12.33 6.82
N ASN A 257 2.00 -12.48 6.38
CA ASN A 257 0.94 -13.03 7.22
C ASN A 257 0.04 -14.03 6.48
N ASP A 258 -0.59 -14.93 7.23
CA ASP A 258 -1.48 -15.97 6.70
C ASP A 258 -2.94 -15.54 6.70
N VAL A 259 -3.21 -14.38 7.30
CA VAL A 259 -4.52 -13.72 7.34
C VAL A 259 -4.38 -12.33 6.74
N LEU A 260 -5.44 -11.86 6.09
CA LEU A 260 -5.53 -10.48 5.61
C LEU A 260 -6.86 -9.85 6.02
N THR A 261 -6.91 -8.54 5.87
CA THR A 261 -8.11 -7.71 5.90
C THR A 261 -8.06 -6.78 4.69
N ALA A 262 -9.19 -6.20 4.31
CA ALA A 262 -9.32 -5.29 3.19
C ALA A 262 -9.81 -3.89 3.60
N GLN A 263 -9.50 -3.46 4.83
CA GLN A 263 -9.77 -2.09 5.29
C GLN A 263 -9.01 -1.04 4.47
N CYS A 264 -7.82 -1.40 4.00
CA CYS A 264 -7.17 -0.71 2.89
C CYS A 264 -6.43 -1.74 2.03
N SER A 265 -6.59 -1.61 0.71
CA SER A 265 -5.94 -2.45 -0.29
C SER A 265 -5.37 -1.56 -1.40
N GLY A 266 -4.09 -1.74 -1.72
CA GLY A 266 -3.42 -1.03 -2.80
C GLY A 266 -3.25 -1.89 -4.04
N PHE A 267 -3.35 -1.29 -5.22
CA PHE A 267 -3.23 -1.96 -6.50
C PHE A 267 -2.44 -1.10 -7.48
N SER A 268 -1.53 -1.73 -8.22
CA SER A 268 -1.01 -1.17 -9.47
C SER A 268 -2.01 -1.38 -10.61
N ARG A 269 -1.98 -0.49 -11.60
CA ARG A 269 -2.67 -0.64 -12.88
C ARG A 269 -2.36 -1.98 -13.54
N GLU A 270 -1.10 -2.38 -13.53
CA GLU A 270 -0.65 -3.65 -14.14
C GLU A 270 -1.35 -4.85 -13.48
N ALA A 271 -1.33 -4.92 -12.15
CA ALA A 271 -1.97 -6.00 -11.41
C ALA A 271 -3.48 -6.07 -11.68
N LEU A 272 -4.18 -4.93 -11.69
CA LEU A 272 -5.60 -4.87 -12.05
C LEU A 272 -5.86 -5.27 -13.51
N SER A 273 -4.97 -4.94 -14.44
CA SER A 273 -5.10 -5.33 -15.85
C SER A 273 -4.98 -6.84 -16.07
N TYR A 274 -4.07 -7.50 -15.35
CA TYR A 274 -3.88 -8.96 -15.49
C TYR A 274 -4.86 -9.79 -14.66
N VAL A 275 -5.21 -9.33 -13.45
CA VAL A 275 -6.03 -10.09 -12.50
C VAL A 275 -7.50 -9.67 -12.56
N GLY A 276 -7.77 -8.45 -12.99
CA GLY A 276 -9.12 -7.90 -13.03
C GLY A 276 -9.66 -7.61 -11.63
N TYR A 277 -10.97 -7.79 -11.48
CA TYR A 277 -11.79 -7.22 -10.41
C TYR A 277 -12.27 -8.28 -9.41
N ILE A 278 -13.06 -7.87 -8.42
CA ILE A 278 -13.65 -8.80 -7.45
C ILE A 278 -14.78 -9.58 -8.14
N ASP A 279 -14.89 -10.87 -7.86
CA ASP A 279 -15.90 -11.71 -8.49
C ASP A 279 -17.31 -11.38 -7.96
N THR A 280 -18.26 -11.07 -8.86
CA THR A 280 -19.60 -10.63 -8.46
C THR A 280 -20.50 -11.77 -7.95
N ARG A 281 -20.00 -13.01 -7.91
CA ARG A 281 -20.63 -14.11 -7.16
C ARG A 281 -20.69 -13.81 -5.67
N PHE A 282 -19.72 -13.07 -5.13
CA PHE A 282 -19.73 -12.64 -3.74
C PHE A 282 -20.72 -11.47 -3.57
N GLY A 283 -21.98 -11.77 -3.26
CA GLY A 283 -23.03 -10.75 -3.17
C GLY A 283 -23.02 -9.94 -1.87
N ARG A 284 -22.54 -10.53 -0.77
CA ARG A 284 -22.49 -9.91 0.57
C ARG A 284 -21.12 -10.10 1.19
N TYR A 285 -20.93 -9.60 2.41
CA TYR A 285 -19.64 -9.61 3.11
C TYR A 285 -19.08 -11.04 3.28
N GLY A 286 -17.81 -11.24 2.92
CA GLY A 286 -17.05 -12.45 3.25
C GLY A 286 -16.30 -13.02 2.04
N HIS A 287 -15.03 -13.37 2.24
CA HIS A 287 -14.14 -14.05 1.29
C HIS A 287 -13.82 -13.32 -0.03
N GLU A 288 -14.54 -12.27 -0.41
CA GLU A 288 -14.40 -11.63 -1.74
C GLU A 288 -13.01 -10.99 -1.94
N HIS A 289 -12.48 -10.35 -0.89
CA HIS A 289 -11.16 -9.74 -0.91
C HIS A 289 -10.04 -10.78 -0.77
N VAL A 290 -10.28 -11.86 -0.01
CA VAL A 290 -9.33 -12.97 0.13
C VAL A 290 -9.18 -13.68 -1.21
N GLU A 291 -10.28 -13.89 -1.94
CA GLU A 291 -10.29 -14.47 -3.27
C GLU A 291 -9.51 -13.60 -4.26
N HIS A 292 -9.80 -12.30 -4.28
CA HIS A 292 -9.13 -11.36 -5.18
C HIS A 292 -7.63 -11.29 -4.91
N THR A 293 -7.23 -11.18 -3.64
CA THR A 293 -5.82 -11.21 -3.23
C THR A 293 -5.15 -12.53 -3.58
N SER A 294 -5.84 -13.66 -3.43
CA SER A 294 -5.30 -14.98 -3.80
C SER A 294 -5.03 -15.09 -5.31
N ARG A 295 -5.88 -14.48 -6.15
CA ARG A 295 -5.64 -14.38 -7.60
C ARG A 295 -4.48 -13.44 -7.92
N MET A 296 -4.33 -12.34 -7.20
CA MET A 296 -3.15 -11.45 -7.31
C MET A 296 -1.86 -12.23 -7.06
N ILE A 297 -1.79 -13.02 -5.98
CA ILE A 297 -0.61 -13.82 -5.63
C ILE A 297 -0.31 -14.89 -6.68
N ARG A 298 -1.34 -15.52 -7.25
CA ARG A 298 -1.16 -16.50 -8.35
C ARG A 298 -0.53 -15.88 -9.60
N MET A 299 -0.68 -14.56 -9.78
CA MET A 299 -0.07 -13.80 -10.87
C MET A 299 1.24 -13.11 -10.47
N GLY A 300 1.76 -13.36 -9.26
CA GLY A 300 3.03 -12.83 -8.78
C GLY A 300 2.94 -11.50 -8.03
N TYR A 301 1.73 -11.07 -7.63
CA TYR A 301 1.53 -9.79 -6.94
C TYR A 301 1.11 -9.96 -5.48
N GLY A 302 1.67 -9.13 -4.59
CA GLY A 302 1.18 -8.88 -3.23
C GLY A 302 1.24 -10.04 -2.23
N GLY A 303 2.10 -11.01 -2.49
CA GLY A 303 2.32 -12.12 -1.57
C GLY A 303 3.05 -13.30 -2.22
N LEU A 304 3.06 -14.42 -1.51
CA LEU A 304 3.74 -15.64 -1.92
C LEU A 304 2.78 -16.83 -1.85
N THR A 305 2.96 -17.77 -2.77
CA THR A 305 2.33 -19.10 -2.66
C THR A 305 3.23 -19.96 -1.77
N LYS A 306 2.65 -20.60 -0.75
CA LYS A 306 3.40 -21.49 0.15
C LYS A 306 3.77 -22.80 -0.55
N GLU A 307 4.65 -23.58 0.07
CA GLU A 307 5.14 -24.87 -0.45
C GLU A 307 4.02 -25.88 -0.75
N ASP A 308 2.89 -25.80 -0.05
CA ASP A 308 1.72 -26.64 -0.28
C ASP A 308 0.93 -26.29 -1.57
N GLY A 309 1.30 -25.20 -2.25
CA GLY A 309 0.65 -24.68 -3.46
C GLY A 309 -0.73 -24.04 -3.24
N ALA A 310 -1.42 -24.41 -2.17
CA ALA A 310 -2.78 -23.97 -1.86
C ALA A 310 -2.78 -22.73 -0.97
N SER A 311 -1.96 -22.71 0.08
CA SER A 311 -1.90 -21.62 1.04
C SER A 311 -1.16 -20.41 0.49
N LYS A 312 -1.42 -19.26 1.08
CA LYS A 312 -0.91 -17.97 0.66
C LYS A 312 -0.31 -17.24 1.86
N THR A 313 0.76 -16.51 1.59
CA THR A 313 1.32 -15.52 2.50
C THR A 313 1.03 -14.15 1.90
N PHE A 314 0.33 -13.31 2.63
CA PHE A 314 -0.09 -11.98 2.20
C PHE A 314 0.93 -10.93 2.63
N PHE A 315 1.19 -9.96 1.76
CA PHE A 315 2.00 -8.79 2.08
C PHE A 315 1.13 -7.68 2.67
N LEU A 316 1.43 -7.30 3.91
CA LEU A 316 0.67 -6.32 4.66
C LEU A 316 1.53 -5.11 5.08
N LEU A 317 0.94 -3.91 5.03
CA LEU A 317 1.59 -2.66 5.43
C LEU A 317 1.10 -2.13 6.77
N ASP A 318 2.03 -1.62 7.56
CA ASP A 318 1.78 -0.68 8.66
C ASP A 318 1.53 0.72 8.08
N GLY A 319 0.40 0.86 7.39
CA GLY A 319 0.17 1.92 6.40
C GLY A 319 -0.28 3.28 6.94
N ALA A 320 0.02 3.62 8.20
CA ALA A 320 -0.40 4.86 8.86
C ALA A 320 -1.92 5.16 8.75
N ILE A 321 -2.72 4.14 8.99
CA ILE A 321 -4.19 4.17 8.96
C ILE A 321 -4.72 3.81 10.35
N GLU A 322 -5.69 4.59 10.83
CA GLU A 322 -6.49 4.30 12.00
C GLU A 322 -7.82 3.67 11.57
N ILE A 323 -8.27 2.65 12.30
CA ILE A 323 -9.60 2.06 12.11
C ILE A 323 -10.51 2.58 13.21
N VAL A 324 -11.64 3.14 12.81
CA VAL A 324 -12.68 3.62 13.71
C VAL A 324 -13.69 2.52 13.92
N GLU A 325 -13.99 2.21 15.18
CA GLU A 325 -14.97 1.19 15.51
C GLU A 325 -16.34 1.56 14.93
N SER A 326 -17.00 0.56 14.34
CA SER A 326 -18.22 0.76 13.60
C SER A 326 -19.10 -0.49 13.65
N VAL A 327 -20.38 -0.31 13.37
CA VAL A 327 -21.32 -1.45 13.36
C VAL A 327 -21.03 -2.30 12.12
N SER A 328 -20.69 -3.56 12.37
CA SER A 328 -20.47 -4.53 11.30
C SER A 328 -21.79 -5.09 10.78
N ASN A 329 -21.93 -5.16 9.46
CA ASN A 329 -23.01 -5.88 8.78
C ASN A 329 -22.69 -7.38 8.62
N PHE A 330 -21.80 -7.91 9.46
CA PHE A 330 -21.40 -9.32 9.45
C PHE A 330 -22.60 -10.25 9.65
N SER A 331 -22.62 -11.32 8.87
CA SER A 331 -23.56 -12.43 9.04
C SER A 331 -22.82 -13.73 8.80
N GLN A 332 -22.86 -14.64 9.79
CA GLN A 332 -22.22 -15.95 9.66
C GLN A 332 -22.76 -16.73 8.47
N GLN A 333 -24.08 -16.69 8.24
CA GLN A 333 -24.71 -17.34 7.09
C GLN A 333 -24.12 -16.87 5.76
N GLN A 334 -23.95 -15.55 5.60
CA GLN A 334 -23.38 -14.99 4.35
C GLN A 334 -21.92 -15.37 4.17
N VAL A 335 -21.16 -15.44 5.26
CA VAL A 335 -19.77 -15.92 5.23
C VAL A 335 -19.71 -17.39 4.82
N ASP A 336 -20.59 -18.24 5.36
CA ASP A 336 -20.65 -19.65 5.02
C ASP A 336 -21.01 -19.85 3.53
N GLU A 337 -22.03 -19.13 3.03
CA GLU A 337 -22.41 -19.12 1.62
C GLU A 337 -21.24 -18.67 0.71
N ASN A 338 -20.54 -17.61 1.10
CA ASN A 338 -19.37 -17.12 0.35
C ASN A 338 -18.17 -18.06 0.44
N SER A 339 -18.02 -18.82 1.53
CA SER A 339 -16.97 -19.84 1.67
C SER A 339 -17.14 -20.97 0.64
N GLU A 340 -18.39 -21.41 0.42
CA GLU A 340 -18.69 -22.39 -0.63
C GLU A 340 -18.35 -21.87 -2.04
N ILE A 341 -18.60 -20.57 -2.28
CA ILE A 341 -18.20 -19.92 -3.54
C ILE A 341 -16.68 -19.91 -3.65
N PHE A 342 -15.96 -19.44 -2.63
CA PHE A 342 -14.51 -19.39 -2.59
C PHE A 342 -13.88 -20.75 -2.93
N HIS A 343 -14.32 -21.82 -2.25
CA HIS A 343 -13.82 -23.17 -2.47
C HIS A 343 -14.15 -23.73 -3.85
N ARG A 344 -15.22 -23.27 -4.50
CA ARG A 344 -15.58 -23.73 -5.84
C ARG A 344 -14.75 -23.07 -6.93
N ILE A 345 -14.30 -21.84 -6.71
CA ILE A 345 -13.78 -20.97 -7.78
C ILE A 345 -12.27 -20.69 -7.68
N HIS A 346 -11.62 -21.06 -6.57
CA HIS A 346 -10.22 -20.72 -6.31
C HIS A 346 -9.24 -21.17 -7.41
N GLY A 347 -9.58 -22.23 -8.15
CA GLY A 347 -8.75 -22.80 -9.23
C GLY A 347 -9.03 -22.23 -10.62
N GLU A 348 -10.06 -21.40 -10.78
CA GLU A 348 -10.42 -20.81 -12.08
C GLU A 348 -9.36 -19.78 -12.55
N CYS A 349 -9.53 -19.26 -13.77
CA CYS A 349 -8.65 -18.23 -14.36
C CYS A 349 -8.42 -17.05 -13.40
N ALA A 350 -7.24 -16.44 -13.40
CA ALA A 350 -6.97 -15.29 -12.54
C ALA A 350 -7.78 -14.05 -12.97
N TYR A 351 -7.90 -13.79 -14.27
CA TYR A 351 -8.62 -12.62 -14.76
C TYR A 351 -10.13 -12.72 -14.48
N ARG A 352 -10.70 -11.62 -13.96
CA ARG A 352 -12.14 -11.44 -13.77
C ARG A 352 -12.60 -10.08 -14.27
N PRO A 353 -13.57 -9.99 -15.20
CA PRO A 353 -14.25 -8.73 -15.45
C PRO A 353 -15.07 -8.31 -14.21
N PRO A 354 -15.43 -7.03 -14.08
CA PRO A 354 -16.26 -6.55 -12.96
C PRO A 354 -17.74 -6.93 -13.08
N TRP A 355 -18.12 -7.68 -14.12
CA TRP A 355 -19.44 -8.19 -14.41
C TRP A 355 -19.36 -9.67 -14.85
N ARG A 356 -20.50 -10.36 -14.91
CA ARG A 356 -20.58 -11.76 -15.37
C ARG A 356 -21.45 -11.99 -16.60
N ASP A 357 -22.29 -11.03 -16.94
CA ASP A 357 -23.21 -11.13 -18.07
C ASP A 357 -23.49 -9.76 -18.71
N ASP A 358 -24.20 -9.80 -19.84
CA ASP A 358 -24.54 -8.61 -20.63
C ASP A 358 -25.46 -7.62 -19.89
N THR A 359 -26.20 -8.08 -18.89
CA THR A 359 -27.04 -7.19 -18.07
C THR A 359 -26.17 -6.42 -17.09
N GLN A 360 -25.23 -7.10 -16.44
CA GLN A 360 -24.29 -6.50 -15.50
C GLN A 360 -23.34 -5.50 -16.20
N ILE A 361 -22.80 -5.80 -17.39
CA ILE A 361 -21.96 -4.82 -18.11
C ILE A 361 -22.75 -3.57 -18.51
N ARG A 362 -24.02 -3.72 -18.93
CA ARG A 362 -24.89 -2.59 -19.25
C ARG A 362 -25.16 -1.73 -18.02
N ARG A 363 -25.51 -2.37 -16.90
CA ARG A 363 -25.67 -1.71 -15.60
C ARG A 363 -24.43 -0.92 -15.21
N LEU A 364 -23.25 -1.54 -15.24
CA LEU A 364 -22.01 -0.87 -14.85
C LEU A 364 -21.72 0.34 -15.75
N ARG A 365 -21.93 0.22 -17.06
CA ARG A 365 -21.78 1.34 -18.00
C ARG A 365 -22.72 2.50 -17.69
N ASP A 366 -23.96 2.21 -17.35
CA ASP A 366 -24.93 3.23 -16.98
C ASP A 366 -24.57 3.89 -15.64
N GLU A 367 -24.11 3.11 -14.65
CA GLU A 367 -23.59 3.62 -13.37
C GLU A 367 -22.35 4.51 -13.58
N MET A 368 -21.41 4.15 -14.47
CA MET A 368 -20.24 4.97 -14.75
C MET A 368 -20.60 6.35 -15.36
N ARG A 369 -21.69 6.43 -16.13
CA ARG A 369 -22.19 7.71 -16.67
C ARG A 369 -22.84 8.59 -15.60
N GLN A 370 -23.17 8.03 -14.44
CA GLN A 370 -23.80 8.74 -13.33
C GLN A 370 -22.78 9.27 -12.32
N VAL A 371 -21.50 8.92 -12.44
CA VAL A 371 -20.44 9.47 -11.60
C VAL A 371 -20.38 10.99 -11.80
N ARG A 372 -20.48 11.74 -10.70
CA ARG A 372 -20.44 13.22 -10.72
C ARG A 372 -19.25 13.71 -9.93
N ARG A 373 -18.51 14.67 -10.50
CA ARG A 373 -17.55 15.47 -9.75
C ARG A 373 -18.28 16.60 -9.02
N GLN A 374 -18.06 16.70 -7.72
CA GLN A 374 -18.65 17.72 -6.83
C GLN A 374 -17.80 18.99 -6.78
#